data_AF-Q2V4A4-F1
#
_entry.id   AF-Q2V4A4-F1
#
_cell.length_a   1.000
_cell.length_b   1.000
_cell.length_c   1.000
_cell.angle_alpha   90.00
_cell.angle_beta   90.00
_cell.angle_gamma   90.00
#
_symmetry.space_group_name_H-M   'P 1'
#
loop_
_entity.id
_entity.type
_entity.pdbx_description
1 polymer ?
#
loop_
_entity_poly.entity_id
_entity_poly.type
_entity_poly.pdbx_seq_one_letter_code
_entity_poly.pdbx_strand_id
1 'polypeptide(L)'
;MASRATSLFIFFFLISCTFMLLETNASKNKSRSDLPLCGFREHCDGLWCPGEGGKYSCINWSCNFIEDCEKRIRCEKTGPCCFDGLCDCTNF
;
A
#
# COMPACT_ATOMS: atom_id res chain seq x y z
N MET A 1 -9.29 47.57 -4.30
CA MET A 1 -8.45 46.77 -3.37
C MET A 1 -8.80 45.27 -3.35
N ALA A 2 -9.82 44.80 -4.09
CA ALA A 2 -10.22 43.38 -4.09
C ALA A 2 -9.25 42.42 -4.81
N SER A 3 -8.36 42.93 -5.67
CA SER A 3 -7.49 42.11 -6.53
C SER A 3 -6.40 41.34 -5.78
N ARG A 4 -6.02 41.78 -4.57
CA ARG A 4 -4.96 41.12 -3.79
C ARG A 4 -5.47 39.87 -3.06
N ALA A 5 -6.71 39.90 -2.57
CA ALA A 5 -7.26 38.78 -1.81
C ALA A 5 -7.56 37.57 -2.70
N THR A 6 -8.16 37.77 -3.88
CA THR A 6 -8.45 36.69 -4.84
C THR A 6 -7.18 35.99 -5.32
N SER A 7 -6.10 36.74 -5.51
CA SER A 7 -4.79 36.20 -5.87
C SER A 7 -4.25 35.22 -4.81
N LEU A 8 -4.29 35.60 -3.52
CA LEU A 8 -3.84 34.74 -2.42
C LEU A 8 -4.65 33.43 -2.33
N PHE A 9 -5.97 33.48 -2.47
CA PHE A 9 -6.81 32.28 -2.43
C PHE A 9 -6.44 31.27 -3.54
N ILE A 10 -6.19 31.74 -4.76
CA ILE A 10 -5.79 30.87 -5.88
C ILE A 10 -4.44 30.21 -5.56
N PHE A 11 -3.48 30.97 -5.03
CA PHE A 11 -2.18 30.39 -4.63
C PHE A 11 -2.34 29.30 -3.56
N PHE A 12 -3.16 29.51 -2.52
CA PHE A 12 -3.39 28.49 -1.49
C PHE A 12 -4.06 27.22 -2.03
N PHE A 13 -5.03 27.36 -2.94
CA PHE A 13 -5.66 26.22 -3.61
C PHE A 13 -4.66 25.43 -4.46
N LEU A 14 -3.86 26.12 -5.28
CA LEU A 14 -2.83 25.48 -6.11
C LEU A 14 -1.79 24.75 -5.25
N ILE A 15 -1.31 25.38 -4.17
CA ILE A 15 -0.35 24.77 -3.25
C ILE A 15 -0.95 23.52 -2.60
N SER A 16 -2.18 23.60 -2.09
CA SER A 16 -2.88 22.46 -1.49
C SER A 16 -3.08 21.31 -2.49
N CYS A 17 -3.45 21.62 -3.74
CA CYS A 17 -3.56 20.64 -4.81
C CYS A 17 -2.20 19.98 -5.12
N THR A 18 -1.11 20.75 -5.18
CA THR A 18 0.22 20.18 -5.42
C THR A 18 0.70 19.29 -4.28
N PHE A 19 0.37 19.59 -3.02
CA PHE A 19 0.68 18.72 -1.88
C PHE A 19 -0.10 17.40 -1.96
N MET A 20 -1.41 17.45 -2.24
CA MET A 20 -2.23 16.25 -2.45
C MET A 20 -1.70 15.37 -3.60
N LEU A 21 -1.28 16.00 -4.70
CA LEU A 21 -0.64 15.30 -5.81
C LEU A 21 0.73 14.74 -5.43
N LEU A 22 1.52 15.45 -4.63
CA LEU A 22 2.85 14.99 -4.22
C LEU A 22 2.74 13.80 -3.25
N GLU A 23 1.83 13.84 -2.29
CA GLU A 23 1.61 12.73 -1.35
C GLU A 23 1.10 11.48 -2.07
N THR A 24 0.18 11.63 -3.02
CA THR A 24 -0.30 10.51 -3.84
C THR A 24 0.81 9.92 -4.72
N ASN A 25 1.72 10.74 -5.24
CA ASN A 25 2.88 10.25 -5.98
C ASN A 25 3.94 9.62 -5.06
N ALA A 26 4.22 10.20 -3.90
CA ALA A 26 5.19 9.67 -2.93
C ALA A 26 4.74 8.30 -2.40
N SER A 27 3.44 8.13 -2.11
CA SER A 27 2.89 6.85 -1.70
C SER A 27 2.97 5.79 -2.81
N LYS A 28 2.82 6.21 -4.09
CA LYS A 28 3.01 5.31 -5.24
C LYS A 28 4.48 4.95 -5.50
N ASN A 29 5.43 5.76 -5.03
CA ASN A 29 6.84 5.60 -5.39
C ASN A 29 7.66 4.77 -4.39
N LYS A 30 7.05 4.19 -3.34
CA LYS A 30 7.72 3.08 -2.65
C LYS A 30 7.81 1.96 -3.66
N SER A 31 9.02 1.70 -4.13
CA SER A 31 9.20 0.76 -5.22
C SER A 31 8.61 -0.57 -4.79
N ARG A 32 7.80 -1.19 -5.66
CA ARG A 32 7.20 -2.50 -5.35
C ARG A 32 8.31 -3.48 -4.92
N SER A 33 9.52 -3.31 -5.44
CA SER A 33 10.73 -4.04 -5.09
C SER A 33 11.12 -4.02 -3.61
N ASP A 34 10.73 -2.99 -2.85
CA ASP A 34 11.04 -2.86 -1.42
C ASP A 34 10.01 -3.57 -0.51
N LEU A 35 8.92 -4.08 -1.08
CA LEU A 35 7.91 -4.83 -0.33
C LEU A 35 8.40 -6.28 -0.10
N PRO A 36 8.15 -6.84 1.10
CA PRO A 36 8.49 -8.23 1.38
C PRO A 36 7.76 -9.16 0.40
N LEU A 37 8.51 -10.13 -0.11
CA LEU A 37 7.96 -11.22 -0.90
C LEU A 37 7.42 -12.27 0.05
N CYS A 38 6.11 -12.46 0.01
CA CYS A 38 5.38 -13.41 0.84
C CYS A 38 4.79 -14.52 -0.03
N GLY A 39 4.52 -15.65 0.60
CA GLY A 39 3.89 -16.79 -0.04
C GLY A 39 2.63 -17.22 0.71
N PHE A 40 1.96 -18.21 0.11
CA PHE A 40 0.96 -19.01 0.80
C PHE A 40 1.62 -20.27 1.39
N ARG A 41 1.16 -20.72 2.56
CA ARG A 41 1.57 -21.99 3.16
C ARG A 41 0.36 -22.67 3.77
N GLU A 42 0.13 -23.95 3.44
CA GLU A 42 -1.07 -24.71 3.87
C GLU A 42 -1.30 -24.78 5.38
N HIS A 43 -0.28 -24.56 6.20
CA HIS A 43 -0.36 -24.52 7.67
C HIS A 43 -0.27 -23.10 8.24
N CYS A 44 -0.54 -22.10 7.42
CA CYS A 44 -0.58 -20.69 7.79
C CYS A 44 -1.87 -20.11 7.23
N ASP A 45 -2.80 -19.76 8.13
CA ASP A 45 -4.08 -19.11 7.78
C ASP A 45 -3.88 -17.62 7.43
N GLY A 46 -2.84 -17.33 6.65
CA GLY A 46 -2.41 -15.99 6.28
C GLY A 46 -1.14 -15.99 5.43
N LEU A 47 -0.35 -14.91 5.55
CA LEU A 47 0.81 -14.68 4.72
C LEU A 47 2.06 -15.31 5.32
N TRP A 48 2.77 -16.09 4.52
CA TRP A 48 4.09 -16.59 4.85
C TRP A 48 5.14 -15.59 4.41
N CYS A 49 5.55 -14.69 5.32
CA CYS A 49 6.45 -13.58 5.01
C CYS A 49 7.79 -13.70 5.75
N PRO A 50 8.90 -13.21 5.17
CA PRO A 50 10.17 -13.07 5.88
C PRO A 50 10.05 -11.98 6.96
N GLY A 51 10.37 -12.34 8.20
CA GLY A 51 10.51 -11.43 9.33
C GLY A 51 11.96 -10.97 9.55
N GLU A 52 12.19 -10.29 10.66
CA GLU A 52 13.53 -9.85 11.07
C GLU A 52 14.48 -11.07 11.23
N GLY A 53 15.67 -10.97 10.63
CA GLY A 53 16.65 -12.05 10.63
C GLY A 53 16.39 -13.16 9.60
N GLY A 54 15.49 -12.95 8.63
CA GLY A 54 15.25 -13.88 7.52
C GLY A 54 14.42 -15.12 7.89
N LYS A 55 13.90 -15.18 9.12
CA LYS A 55 12.97 -16.24 9.53
C LYS A 55 11.60 -15.91 8.97
N TYR A 56 11.02 -16.86 8.25
CA TYR A 56 9.65 -16.71 7.79
C TYR A 56 8.67 -17.00 8.94
N SER A 57 7.62 -16.20 9.02
CA SER A 57 6.55 -16.33 10.00
C SER A 57 5.19 -16.18 9.32
N CYS A 58 4.18 -16.79 9.94
CA CYS A 58 2.80 -16.59 9.54
C CYS A 58 2.31 -15.24 10.08
N ILE A 59 1.89 -14.34 9.18
CA ILE A 59 1.37 -13.03 9.54
C ILE A 59 -0.01 -12.82 8.89
N ASN A 60 -0.92 -12.23 9.67
CA ASN A 60 -2.24 -11.87 9.18
C ASN A 60 -2.32 -10.36 9.13
N TRP A 61 -2.50 -9.81 7.93
CA TRP A 61 -2.73 -8.39 7.74
C TRP A 61 -4.15 -8.17 7.29
N SER A 62 -4.85 -7.30 8.02
CA SER A 62 -6.19 -6.91 7.62
C SER A 62 -6.17 -6.02 6.38
N CYS A 63 -7.21 -6.14 5.58
CA CYS A 63 -7.45 -5.34 4.39
C CYS A 63 -8.93 -5.06 4.24
N ASN A 64 -9.26 -3.93 3.62
CA ASN A 64 -10.61 -3.64 3.17
C ASN A 64 -10.71 -3.78 1.65
N PHE A 65 -9.60 -3.51 0.95
CA PHE A 65 -9.50 -3.57 -0.50
C PHE A 65 -8.19 -4.25 -0.94
N ILE A 66 -8.15 -4.71 -2.18
CA ILE A 66 -6.97 -5.38 -2.77
C ILE A 66 -5.75 -4.45 -2.72
N GLU A 67 -5.95 -3.16 -2.96
CA GLU A 67 -4.91 -2.13 -2.96
C GLU A 67 -4.23 -1.96 -1.60
N ASP A 68 -4.88 -2.35 -0.50
CA ASP A 68 -4.27 -2.31 0.84
C ASP A 68 -3.15 -3.34 0.95
N CYS A 69 -3.34 -4.52 0.34
CA CYS A 69 -2.35 -5.59 0.33
C CYS A 69 -1.22 -5.29 -0.66
N GLU A 70 -1.55 -4.75 -1.85
CA GLU A 70 -0.57 -4.34 -2.86
C GLU A 70 0.44 -3.31 -2.37
N LYS A 71 0.05 -2.46 -1.40
CA LYS A 71 0.93 -1.48 -0.76
C LYS A 71 1.86 -2.07 0.30
N ARG A 72 1.62 -3.31 0.74
CA ARG A 72 2.30 -3.90 1.91
C ARG A 72 3.11 -5.14 1.57
N ILE A 73 2.63 -6.00 0.68
CA ILE A 73 3.28 -7.26 0.30
C ILE A 73 3.42 -7.40 -1.21
N ARG A 74 4.30 -8.32 -1.61
CA ARG A 74 4.24 -9.00 -2.90
C ARG A 74 4.02 -10.48 -2.69
N CYS A 75 3.34 -11.13 -3.63
CA CYS A 75 3.22 -12.59 -3.63
C CYS A 75 4.19 -13.20 -4.64
N GLU A 76 4.74 -14.38 -4.33
CA GLU A 76 5.74 -15.08 -5.16
C GLU A 76 5.21 -15.45 -6.55
N LYS A 77 3.96 -15.92 -6.62
CA LYS A 77 3.36 -16.48 -7.85
C LYS A 77 2.23 -15.63 -8.43
N THR A 78 1.55 -14.88 -7.58
CA THR A 78 0.29 -14.19 -7.86
C THR A 78 0.37 -12.72 -7.42
N GLY A 79 -0.70 -11.95 -7.66
CA GLY A 79 -0.87 -10.66 -6.99
C GLY A 79 -1.42 -10.88 -5.58
N PRO A 80 -1.10 -9.99 -4.61
CA PRO A 80 -1.75 -10.04 -3.32
C PRO A 80 -3.23 -9.70 -3.46
N CYS A 81 -4.10 -10.43 -2.76
CA CYS A 81 -5.54 -10.22 -2.76
C CYS A 81 -6.04 -9.94 -1.34
N CYS A 82 -7.25 -9.41 -1.24
CA CYS A 82 -7.95 -9.27 0.04
C CYS A 82 -9.08 -10.30 0.07
N PHE A 83 -8.95 -11.31 0.93
CA PHE A 83 -9.91 -12.39 1.10
C PHE A 83 -10.36 -12.45 2.55
N ASP A 84 -11.68 -12.40 2.78
CA ASP A 84 -12.29 -12.40 4.12
C ASP A 84 -11.70 -11.33 5.08
N GLY A 85 -11.34 -10.17 4.52
CA GLY A 85 -10.75 -9.06 5.28
C GLY A 85 -9.27 -9.26 5.65
N LEU A 86 -8.61 -10.30 5.13
CA LEU A 86 -7.19 -10.57 5.30
C LEU A 86 -6.46 -10.59 3.96
N CYS A 87 -5.23 -10.10 3.97
CA CYS A 87 -4.34 -10.20 2.81
C CYS A 87 -3.92 -11.65 2.62
N ASP A 88 -4.03 -12.15 1.39
CA ASP A 88 -3.61 -13.51 1.02
C ASP A 88 -2.87 -13.49 -0.32
N CYS A 89 -2.10 -14.56 -0.55
CA CYS A 89 -1.41 -14.88 -1.79
C CYS A 89 -2.03 -16.09 -2.52
N THR A 90 -3.07 -16.72 -1.98
CA THR A 90 -3.79 -17.80 -2.68
C THR A 90 -4.55 -17.27 -3.90
N ASN A 91 -4.58 -18.09 -4.95
CA ASN A 91 -5.53 -17.95 -6.05
C ASN A 91 -6.67 -18.93 -5.75
N PHE A 92 -7.87 -18.42 -5.51
CA PHE A 92 -9.08 -19.23 -5.68
C PHE A 92 -9.42 -19.32 -7.16
#